data_AF-A0AA85JNL8-F1
#
_entry.id   AF-A0AA85JNL8-F1
#
_cell.length_a   1.000
_cell.length_b   1.000
_cell.length_c   1.000
_cell.angle_alpha   90.00
_cell.angle_beta   90.00
_cell.angle_gamma   90.00
#
_symmetry.space_group_name_H-M   'P 1'
#
loop_
_entity.id
_entity.type
_entity.pdbx_description
1 polymer ?
#
loop_
_entity_poly.entity_id
_entity_poly.type
_entity_poly.pdbx_seq_one_letter_code
_entity_poly.pdbx_strand_id
1 'polypeptide(L)'
;MSIDLPEAKADTLQEVFSDKFQYINLDHYNIYHFEELPIDGRRYQFRLSSKGDLMTVVTHIAGRAVLLVSVWTNMDYEKRLREIHQHILEMERSSSIPTDFRALIEVETEDHTFID
;
A
#
# COMPACT_ATOMS: atom_id res chain seq x y z
N MET A 1 32.28 -17.58 -5.73
CA MET A 1 32.27 -16.25 -5.09
C MET A 1 30.82 -15.96 -4.73
N SER A 2 30.45 -16.15 -3.45
CA SER A 2 29.16 -15.69 -2.93
C SER A 2 29.26 -14.17 -2.84
N ILE A 3 28.46 -13.45 -3.61
CA ILE A 3 28.23 -12.04 -3.31
C ILE A 3 27.27 -12.08 -2.14
N ASP A 4 27.77 -11.79 -0.94
CA ASP A 4 26.92 -11.55 0.22
C ASP A 4 26.11 -10.29 -0.10
N LEU A 5 24.93 -10.52 -0.67
CA LEU A 5 23.91 -9.50 -0.80
C LEU A 5 23.59 -9.03 0.62
N PRO A 6 23.54 -7.71 0.88
CA PRO A 6 23.21 -7.21 2.19
C PRO A 6 21.90 -7.84 2.66
N GLU A 7 21.84 -8.27 3.92
CA GLU A 7 20.59 -8.73 4.55
C GLU A 7 19.51 -7.70 4.23
N ALA A 8 18.44 -8.16 3.57
CA ALA A 8 17.33 -7.29 3.21
C ALA A 8 16.77 -6.70 4.52
N LYS A 9 17.03 -5.41 4.72
CA LYS A 9 16.54 -4.67 5.88
C LYS A 9 15.01 -4.65 5.78
N ALA A 10 14.36 -5.03 6.88
CA ALA A 10 12.92 -4.88 7.03
C ALA A 10 12.52 -3.43 6.72
N ASP A 11 11.53 -3.24 5.84
CA ASP A 11 10.96 -1.92 5.60
C ASP A 11 10.44 -1.34 6.93
N THR A 12 10.70 -0.09 7.21
CA THR A 12 9.97 0.66 8.25
C THR A 12 8.55 0.92 7.76
N LEU A 13 7.61 1.17 8.68
CA LEU A 13 6.25 1.58 8.28
C LEU A 13 6.29 2.89 7.48
N GLN A 14 7.21 3.80 7.83
CA GLN A 14 7.40 5.04 7.08
C GLN A 14 7.76 4.76 5.61
N GLU A 15 8.71 3.85 5.33
CA GLU A 15 9.08 3.45 3.96
C GLU A 15 7.93 2.76 3.22
N VAL A 16 7.12 1.96 3.92
CA VAL A 16 5.91 1.35 3.33
C VAL A 16 4.93 2.42 2.86
N PHE A 17 4.66 3.44 3.67
CA PHE A 17 3.68 4.47 3.36
C PHE A 17 4.22 5.62 2.50
N SER A 18 5.54 5.74 2.32
CA SER A 18 6.14 6.70 1.38
C SER A 18 6.38 6.11 -0.01
N ASP A 19 6.96 4.91 -0.10
CA ASP A 19 7.53 4.41 -1.36
C ASP A 19 6.67 3.33 -2.01
N LYS A 20 5.86 2.65 -1.20
CA LYS A 20 5.10 1.45 -1.62
C LYS A 20 3.59 1.70 -1.68
N PHE A 21 3.15 2.90 -1.32
CA PHE A 21 1.76 3.29 -1.22
C PHE A 21 1.23 3.90 -2.51
N GLN A 22 0.06 3.44 -2.96
CA GLN A 22 -0.63 3.96 -4.14
C GLN A 22 -2.14 3.96 -3.89
N TYR A 23 -2.86 5.00 -4.31
CA TYR A 23 -4.31 4.86 -4.48
C TYR A 23 -4.61 4.10 -5.76
N ILE A 24 -5.68 3.32 -5.73
CA ILE A 24 -6.10 2.52 -6.88
C ILE A 24 -7.60 2.65 -7.10
N ASN A 25 -8.03 2.51 -8.35
CA ASN A 25 -9.41 2.20 -8.67
C ASN A 25 -9.56 0.68 -8.79
N LEU A 26 -10.37 0.07 -7.92
CA LEU A 26 -10.59 -1.38 -7.93
C LEU A 26 -11.23 -1.88 -9.23
N ASP A 27 -11.96 -1.03 -9.95
CA ASP A 27 -12.53 -1.39 -11.26
C ASP A 27 -11.44 -1.65 -12.32
N HIS A 28 -10.24 -1.09 -12.11
CA HIS A 28 -9.09 -1.25 -13.00
C HIS A 28 -8.09 -2.32 -12.51
N TYR A 29 -8.33 -2.93 -11.34
CA TYR A 29 -7.40 -3.87 -10.72
C TYR A 29 -8.02 -5.26 -10.57
N ASN A 30 -7.34 -6.28 -11.10
CA ASN A 30 -7.78 -7.66 -10.94
C ASN A 30 -7.14 -8.30 -9.69
N ILE A 31 -7.94 -8.49 -8.65
CA ILE A 31 -7.53 -9.03 -7.34
C ILE A 31 -7.95 -10.50 -7.12
N TYR A 32 -8.16 -11.27 -8.19
CA TYR A 32 -8.77 -12.62 -8.17
C TYR A 32 -8.04 -13.71 -7.35
N HIS A 33 -6.82 -13.44 -6.86
CA HIS A 33 -6.00 -14.42 -6.12
C HIS A 33 -5.43 -13.84 -4.83
N PHE A 34 -6.04 -12.80 -4.29
CA PHE A 34 -5.67 -12.27 -3.00
C PHE A 34 -6.40 -13.05 -1.91
N GLU A 35 -5.66 -13.47 -0.90
CA GLU A 35 -6.20 -13.95 0.37
C GLU A 35 -6.83 -12.78 1.13
N GLU A 36 -7.74 -13.06 2.06
CA GLU A 36 -8.41 -12.03 2.87
C GLU A 36 -8.17 -12.26 4.36
N LEU A 37 -7.76 -11.21 5.06
CA LEU A 37 -7.67 -11.15 6.52
C LEU A 37 -8.49 -9.96 7.04
N PRO A 38 -9.61 -10.19 7.73
CA PRO A 38 -10.31 -9.13 8.44
C PRO A 38 -9.60 -8.77 9.75
N ILE A 39 -9.34 -7.48 9.98
CA ILE A 39 -8.79 -6.95 11.24
C ILE A 39 -9.70 -5.80 11.69
N ASP A 40 -10.35 -5.96 12.83
CA ASP A 40 -11.25 -4.96 13.44
C ASP A 40 -12.28 -4.38 12.45
N GLY A 41 -12.86 -5.24 11.61
CA GLY A 41 -13.85 -4.87 10.58
C GLY A 41 -13.27 -4.28 9.30
N ARG A 42 -11.95 -3.98 9.24
CA ARG A 42 -11.27 -3.61 8.00
C ARG A 42 -10.78 -4.84 7.27
N ARG A 43 -11.10 -4.94 5.97
CA ARG A 43 -10.64 -6.02 5.11
C ARG A 43 -9.25 -5.72 4.56
N TYR A 44 -8.35 -6.67 4.71
CA TYR A 44 -7.04 -6.68 4.06
C TYR A 44 -7.02 -7.82 3.07
N GLN A 45 -6.97 -7.48 1.79
CA GLN A 45 -6.71 -8.44 0.73
C GLN A 45 -5.21 -8.46 0.51
N PHE A 46 -4.57 -9.63 0.47
CA PHE A 46 -3.13 -9.70 0.28
C PHE A 46 -2.70 -10.89 -0.55
N ARG A 47 -1.52 -10.79 -1.14
CA ARG A 47 -0.86 -11.89 -1.84
C ARG A 47 0.59 -11.95 -1.43
N LEU A 48 1.02 -13.10 -0.93
CA LEU A 48 2.41 -13.38 -0.61
C LEU A 48 3.22 -13.64 -1.88
N SER A 49 4.51 -13.28 -1.84
CA SER A 49 5.49 -13.78 -2.80
C SER A 49 5.65 -15.30 -2.64
N SER A 50 6.22 -15.97 -3.64
CA SER A 50 6.47 -17.42 -3.55
C SER A 50 7.38 -17.83 -2.39
N LYS A 51 8.18 -16.89 -1.85
CA LYS A 51 9.04 -17.12 -0.69
C LYS A 51 8.41 -16.67 0.64
N GLY A 52 7.28 -15.95 0.59
CA GLY A 52 6.61 -15.39 1.78
C GLY A 52 7.33 -14.21 2.43
N ASP A 53 8.43 -13.74 1.85
CA ASP A 53 9.24 -12.61 2.35
C ASP A 53 8.63 -11.24 2.00
N LEU A 54 7.85 -11.17 0.94
CA LEU A 54 7.17 -9.98 0.46
C LEU A 54 5.67 -10.22 0.35
N MET A 55 4.89 -9.15 0.49
CA MET A 55 3.46 -9.16 0.24
C MET A 55 3.00 -7.94 -0.54
N THR A 56 1.96 -8.13 -1.34
CA THR A 56 1.14 -7.05 -1.90
C THR A 56 -0.16 -6.98 -1.11
N VAL A 57 -0.57 -5.79 -0.69
CA VAL A 57 -1.75 -5.59 0.18
C VAL A 57 -2.69 -4.59 -0.46
N VAL A 58 -3.97 -4.90 -0.47
CA VAL A 58 -5.08 -4.01 -0.83
C VAL A 58 -5.95 -3.82 0.40
N THR A 59 -6.23 -2.57 0.74
CA THR A 59 -7.17 -2.23 1.80
C THR A 59 -7.81 -0.88 1.50
N HIS A 60 -8.67 -0.39 2.40
CA HIS A 60 -9.21 0.96 2.32
C HIS A 60 -8.54 1.84 3.38
N ILE A 61 -8.33 3.11 3.09
CA ILE A 61 -7.95 4.16 4.05
C ILE A 61 -8.85 5.36 3.79
N ALA A 62 -9.54 5.85 4.82
CA ALA A 62 -10.53 6.93 4.70
C ALA A 62 -11.51 6.77 3.52
N GLY A 63 -11.99 5.53 3.31
CA GLY A 63 -12.96 5.20 2.26
C GLY A 63 -12.38 5.04 0.84
N ARG A 64 -11.07 5.22 0.64
CA ARG A 64 -10.41 5.03 -0.66
C ARG A 64 -9.61 3.73 -0.69
N ALA A 65 -9.67 3.01 -1.79
CA ALA A 65 -8.87 1.81 -1.99
C ALA A 65 -7.39 2.17 -2.21
N VAL A 66 -6.51 1.44 -1.54
CA VAL A 66 -5.06 1.63 -1.60
C VAL A 66 -4.37 0.29 -1.87
N LEU A 67 -3.21 0.37 -2.50
CA LEU A 67 -2.30 -0.72 -2.79
C LEU A 67 -0.96 -0.45 -2.11
N LEU A 68 -0.50 -1.40 -1.30
CA LEU A 68 0.86 -1.48 -0.79
C LEU A 68 1.61 -2.58 -1.54
N VAL A 69 2.66 -2.24 -2.28
CA VAL A 69 3.41 -3.19 -3.13
C VAL A 69 4.77 -3.55 -2.54
N SER A 70 5.15 -4.82 -2.64
CA SER A 70 6.47 -5.31 -2.20
C SER A 70 6.80 -4.97 -0.75
N VAL A 71 5.82 -5.12 0.15
CA VAL A 71 6.00 -4.91 1.59
C VAL A 71 6.72 -6.11 2.19
N TRP A 72 7.85 -5.89 2.85
CA TRP A 72 8.54 -6.95 3.59
C TRP A 72 7.68 -7.46 4.74
N THR A 73 7.50 -8.78 4.81
CA THR A 73 6.61 -9.43 5.79
C THR A 73 7.23 -9.56 7.18
N ASN A 74 8.54 -9.29 7.31
CA ASN A 74 9.31 -9.61 8.51
C ASN A 74 9.25 -11.10 8.88
N MET A 75 9.04 -11.97 7.88
CA MET A 75 8.80 -13.41 8.04
C MET A 75 7.52 -13.75 8.83
N ASP A 76 6.65 -12.76 9.11
CA ASP A 76 5.38 -12.90 9.80
C ASP A 76 4.36 -11.90 9.21
N TYR A 77 3.71 -12.32 8.13
CA TYR A 77 2.80 -11.46 7.39
C TYR A 77 1.56 -11.05 8.23
N GLU A 78 1.09 -11.91 9.13
CA GLU A 78 -0.08 -11.60 9.97
C GLU A 78 0.25 -10.49 10.95
N LYS A 79 1.38 -10.60 11.66
CA LYS A 79 1.85 -9.55 12.55
C LYS A 79 2.10 -8.26 11.75
N ARG A 80 2.68 -8.37 10.56
CA ARG A 80 2.94 -7.23 9.70
C ARG A 80 1.67 -6.50 9.26
N LEU A 81 0.62 -7.24 8.89
CA LEU A 81 -0.69 -6.67 8.56
C LEU A 81 -1.31 -5.94 9.78
N ARG A 82 -1.11 -6.45 11.00
CA ARG A 82 -1.54 -5.77 12.24
C ARG A 82 -0.75 -4.48 12.50
N GLU A 83 0.56 -4.46 12.25
CA GLU A 83 1.38 -3.24 12.34
C GLU A 83 0.88 -2.16 11.36
N ILE A 84 0.65 -2.56 10.10
CA ILE A 84 0.06 -1.70 9.06
C ILE A 84 -1.31 -1.19 9.51
N HIS A 85 -2.14 -2.06 10.09
CA HIS A 85 -3.45 -1.68 10.60
C HIS A 85 -3.38 -0.59 11.67
N GLN A 86 -2.55 -0.78 12.70
CA GLN A 86 -2.38 0.22 13.74
C GLN A 86 -1.89 1.55 13.16
N HIS A 87 -0.94 1.52 12.23
CA HIS A 87 -0.45 2.73 11.57
C HIS A 87 -1.54 3.47 10.78
N ILE A 88 -2.40 2.73 10.06
CA ILE A 88 -3.54 3.31 9.34
C ILE A 88 -4.50 4.01 10.32
N LEU A 89 -4.82 3.37 11.45
CA LEU A 89 -5.68 3.98 12.47
C LEU A 89 -5.07 5.27 13.04
N GLU A 90 -3.76 5.29 13.26
CA GLU A 90 -3.05 6.48 13.70
C GLU A 90 -3.14 7.62 12.68
N MET A 91 -2.89 7.32 11.39
CA MET A 91 -2.97 8.29 10.30
C MET A 91 -4.38 8.85 10.12
N GLU A 92 -5.40 8.00 10.20
CA GLU A 92 -6.80 8.43 10.10
C GLU A 92 -7.20 9.30 11.30
N ARG A 93 -6.66 9.04 12.49
CA ARG A 93 -6.90 9.85 13.69
C ARG A 93 -6.18 11.20 13.66
N SER A 94 -4.97 11.26 13.09
CA SER A 94 -4.16 12.49 12.99
C SER A 94 -4.42 13.30 11.72
N SER A 95 -5.28 12.81 10.82
CA SER A 95 -5.50 13.38 9.47
C SER A 95 -4.20 13.49 8.66
N SER A 96 -3.23 12.59 8.86
CA SER A 96 -1.95 12.58 8.17
C SER A 96 -1.90 11.57 7.02
N ILE A 97 -3.06 11.25 6.43
CA ILE A 97 -3.16 10.31 5.32
C ILE A 97 -2.40 10.89 4.11
N PRO A 98 -1.49 10.13 3.48
CA PRO A 98 -0.79 10.61 2.29
C PRO A 98 -1.77 11.04 1.21
N THR A 99 -1.66 12.29 0.75
CA THR A 99 -2.27 12.70 -0.53
C THR A 99 -1.54 11.95 -1.63
N ASP A 100 -2.27 11.37 -2.58
CA ASP A 100 -1.63 10.69 -3.71
C ASP A 100 -0.68 11.66 -4.41
N PHE A 101 0.61 11.33 -4.45
CA PHE A 101 1.57 12.13 -5.21
C PHE A 101 1.25 12.13 -6.71
N ARG A 102 0.58 11.09 -7.22
CA ARG A 102 0.16 11.03 -8.64
C ARG A 102 -1.09 11.84 -8.93
N ALA A 103 -2.01 12.02 -7.99
CA ALA A 103 -3.20 12.85 -8.20
C ALA A 103 -2.87 14.36 -8.26
N LEU A 104 -1.71 14.78 -7.75
CA LEU A 104 -1.23 16.16 -7.90
C LEU A 104 -0.62 16.43 -9.29
N ILE A 105 -0.23 15.40 -10.03
CA ILE A 105 0.36 15.54 -11.38
C ILE A 105 -0.74 15.64 -12.47
N GLU A 106 -1.97 15.19 -12.18
CA GLU A 106 -3.10 15.31 -13.12
C GLU A 106 -3.76 16.71 -13.15
N VAL A 107 -3.29 17.68 -12.36
CA VAL A 107 -3.87 19.05 -12.34
C VAL A 107 -3.24 20.01 -13.36
N GLU A 108 -2.22 19.62 -14.12
CA GLU A 108 -1.54 20.51 -15.10
C GLU A 108 -1.89 20.26 -16.59
N THR A 109 -2.99 19.56 -16.92
CA THR A 109 -3.41 19.39 -18.34
C THR A 109 -4.90 19.66 -18.63
N GLU A 110 -5.53 20.55 -17.87
CA GLU A 110 -6.79 21.16 -18.29
C GLU A 110 -6.72 22.68 -18.16
N ASP A 111 -5.87 23.30 -18.98
CA ASP A 111 -6.05 24.71 -19.29
C ASP A 111 -5.55 25.02 -20.70
N HIS A 112 -6.39 24.74 -21.70
CA HIS A 112 -6.52 25.62 -22.86
C HIS A 112 -7.99 25.63 -23.30
N THR A 113 -8.68 26.56 -22.65
CA THR A 113 -9.90 27.23 -23.05
C THR A 113 -10.01 27.46 -24.56
N PHE A 114 -11.23 27.23 -25.04
CA PHE A 114 -11.78 27.65 -26.32
C PHE A 114 -11.39 29.10 -26.70
N ILE A 115 -10.98 29.33 -27.95
CA ILE A 115 -11.19 30.59 -28.65
C ILE A 115 -11.57 30.28 -30.12
N ASP A 116 -12.82 30.67 -30.43
CA ASP A 116 -13.55 30.85 -31.71
C ASP A 116 -13.67 29.71 -32.74
#